data_AF-A0A9P7EZR5-F1
#
_entry.id   AF-A0A9P7EZR5-F1
#
_cell.length_a   1.000
_cell.length_b   1.000
_cell.length_c   1.000
_cell.angle_alpha   90.00
_cell.angle_beta   90.00
_cell.angle_gamma   90.00
#
_symmetry.space_group_name_H-M   'P 1'
#
loop_
_entity.id
_entity.type
_entity.pdbx_description
1 polymer ?
#
loop_
_entity_poly.entity_id
_entity_poly.type
_entity_poly.pdbx_seq_one_letter_code
_entity_poly.pdbx_strand_id
1 'polypeptide(L)'
;TVADPNARGQRNATLPWFWSLDVQGDSVSSDWMNEFYRVHWLRTKALCDRWAEELILVEHEMGWTLEFFLFKASTWLTRLTSNSEAQTEGHKCYAIRQAHMYQELAKHTQAGFIKTNPTFRPIS
;
A
#
# COMPACT_ATOMS: atom_id res chain seq x y z
N THR A 1 4.78 17.69 27.24
CA THR A 1 5.09 17.38 25.82
C THR A 1 4.13 16.30 25.38
N VAL A 2 3.35 16.54 24.32
CA VAL A 2 2.34 15.59 23.82
C VAL A 2 3.08 14.38 23.23
N ALA A 3 2.75 13.17 23.67
CA ALA A 3 3.33 11.95 23.12
C ALA A 3 2.88 11.79 21.66
N ASP A 4 3.82 11.67 20.72
CA ASP A 4 3.54 11.32 19.33
C ASP A 4 3.47 9.78 19.22
N PRO A 5 2.27 9.19 19.11
CA PRO A 5 2.11 7.74 19.10
C PRO A 5 2.67 7.08 17.83
N ASN A 6 3.05 7.85 16.80
CA ASN A 6 3.59 7.34 15.54
C ASN A 6 5.12 7.52 15.40
N ALA A 7 5.81 7.98 16.45
CA ALA A 7 7.27 8.11 16.41
C ALA A 7 7.95 6.74 16.20
N ARG A 8 8.74 6.61 15.13
CA ARG A 8 9.55 5.41 14.83
C ARG A 8 10.49 5.09 16.01
N GLY A 9 10.46 3.84 16.49
CA GLY A 9 11.37 3.34 17.54
C GLY A 9 10.73 3.06 18.90
N GLN A 10 9.45 3.38 19.10
CA GLN A 10 8.73 3.11 20.37
C GLN A 10 8.22 1.65 20.50
N ARG A 11 8.52 0.78 19.53
CA ARG A 11 7.97 -0.58 19.45
C ARG A 11 8.37 -1.49 20.62
N ASN A 12 9.48 -1.16 21.29
CA ASN A 12 10.04 -1.90 22.44
C ASN A 12 10.25 -1.02 23.69
N ALA A 13 9.61 0.16 23.77
CA ALA A 13 9.78 1.02 24.93
C ALA A 13 9.21 0.32 26.16
N THR A 14 10.07 0.00 27.13
CA THR A 14 9.65 -0.44 28.47
C THR A 14 8.68 0.60 29.00
N LEU A 15 7.49 0.15 29.43
CA LEU A 15 6.49 1.03 30.03
C LEU A 15 7.18 1.87 31.12
N PRO A 16 7.00 3.21 31.13
CA PRO A 16 7.59 4.04 32.16
C PRO A 16 7.25 3.51 33.56
N TRP A 17 8.22 3.54 34.48
CA TRP A 17 8.17 2.91 35.81
C TRP A 17 6.91 3.23 36.64
N PHE A 18 6.28 4.39 36.44
CA PHE A 18 5.04 4.77 37.13
C PHE A 18 3.80 3.98 36.68
N TRP A 19 3.81 3.38 35.48
CA TRP A 19 2.80 2.42 35.03
C TRP A 19 3.05 1.00 35.56
N SER A 20 4.24 0.76 36.13
CA SER A 20 4.64 -0.51 36.75
C SER A 20 4.64 -0.46 38.27
N LEU A 21 4.25 0.66 38.88
CA LEU A 21 4.11 0.77 40.32
C LEU A 21 2.80 0.09 40.77
N ASP A 22 2.91 -1.10 41.34
CA ASP A 22 1.89 -1.64 42.22
C ASP A 22 1.89 -0.79 43.51
N VAL A 23 1.04 0.23 43.53
CA VAL A 23 0.84 1.06 44.72
C VAL A 23 0.00 0.23 45.69
N GLN A 24 0.67 -0.50 46.59
CA GLN A 24 0.07 -1.14 47.77
C GLN A 24 -1.09 -2.15 47.50
N GLY A 25 -0.89 -3.13 46.61
CA GLY A 25 -1.83 -4.26 46.47
C GLY A 25 -3.15 -3.93 45.74
N ASP A 26 -3.24 -2.74 45.16
CA ASP A 26 -4.42 -2.25 44.44
C ASP A 26 -4.39 -2.58 42.94
N SER A 27 -3.35 -3.27 42.45
CA SER A 27 -3.23 -3.73 41.06
C SER A 27 -4.37 -4.65 40.60
N VAL A 28 -5.12 -5.24 41.53
CA VAL A 28 -6.31 -6.05 41.24
C VAL A 28 -7.60 -5.22 41.20
N SER A 29 -7.60 -3.97 41.69
CA SER A 29 -8.81 -3.16 41.96
C SER A 29 -8.84 -1.79 41.27
N SER A 30 -7.86 -1.44 40.43
CA SER A 30 -7.88 -0.14 39.77
C SER A 30 -8.59 -0.24 38.42
N ASP A 31 -9.90 0.04 38.39
CA ASP A 31 -10.72 0.08 37.17
C ASP A 31 -10.07 0.90 36.04
N TRP A 32 -9.30 1.92 36.41
CA TRP A 32 -8.58 2.78 35.48
C TRP A 32 -7.43 2.06 34.75
N MET A 33 -6.68 1.17 35.40
CA MET A 33 -5.64 0.37 34.73
C MET A 33 -6.26 -0.67 33.80
N ASN A 34 -7.36 -1.30 34.21
CA ASN A 34 -8.11 -2.22 33.36
C ASN A 34 -8.61 -1.51 32.09
N GLU A 35 -9.16 -0.31 32.22
CA GLU A 35 -9.60 0.49 31.07
C GLU A 35 -8.40 0.94 30.21
N PHE A 36 -7.27 1.31 30.82
CA PHE A 36 -6.04 1.63 30.08
C PHE A 36 -5.56 0.46 29.23
N TYR A 37 -5.45 -0.74 29.81
CA TYR A 37 -5.05 -1.95 29.08
C TYR A 37 -6.05 -2.32 27.99
N ARG A 38 -7.35 -2.21 28.28
CA ARG A 38 -8.42 -2.47 27.30
C ARG A 38 -8.34 -1.51 26.11
N VAL A 39 -8.19 -0.20 26.35
CA VAL A 39 -8.04 0.80 25.29
C VAL A 39 -6.76 0.57 24.48
N HIS A 40 -5.64 0.26 25.16
CA HIS A 40 -4.39 -0.04 24.49
C HIS A 40 -4.48 -1.29 23.60
N TRP A 41 -5.12 -2.35 24.10
CA TRP A 41 -5.39 -3.54 23.33
C TRP A 41 -6.29 -3.26 22.12
N LEU A 42 -7.39 -2.51 22.30
CA LEU A 42 -8.29 -2.14 21.21
C LEU A 42 -7.57 -1.33 20.11
N ARG A 43 -6.71 -0.38 20.48
CA ARG A 43 -5.90 0.39 19.53
C ARG A 43 -4.91 -0.49 18.77
N THR A 44 -4.23 -1.38 19.48
CA THR A 44 -3.25 -2.30 18.87
C THR A 44 -3.94 -3.28 17.93
N LYS A 45 -5.11 -3.80 18.33
CA LYS A 45 -5.94 -4.64 17.48
C LYS A 45 -6.39 -3.90 16.22
N ALA A 46 -6.95 -2.69 16.37
CA ALA A 46 -7.39 -1.88 15.23
C ALA A 46 -6.23 -1.56 14.27
N LEU A 47 -5.01 -1.36 14.79
CA LEU A 47 -3.82 -1.17 13.96
C LEU A 47 -3.44 -2.46 13.20
N CYS A 48 -3.47 -3.62 13.85
CA CYS A 48 -3.25 -4.91 13.20
C CYS A 48 -4.29 -5.18 12.11
N ASP A 49 -5.58 -4.95 12.40
CA ASP A 49 -6.68 -5.15 11.46
C ASP A 49 -6.49 -4.23 10.24
N ARG A 50 -6.19 -2.95 10.45
CA ARG A 50 -5.87 -2.00 9.38
C ARG A 50 -4.68 -2.43 8.54
N TRP A 51 -3.59 -2.89 9.15
CA TRP A 51 -2.42 -3.36 8.39
C TRP A 51 -2.73 -4.61 7.57
N ALA A 52 -3.59 -5.50 8.06
CA ALA A 52 -4.05 -6.65 7.29
C ALA A 52 -4.87 -6.21 6.06
N GLU A 53 -5.75 -5.21 6.22
CA GLU A 53 -6.49 -4.60 5.11
C GLU A 53 -5.55 -3.90 4.11
N GLU A 54 -4.63 -3.08 4.60
CA GLU A 54 -3.65 -2.36 3.76
C GLU A 54 -2.80 -3.34 2.94
N LEU A 55 -2.41 -4.48 3.50
CA LEU A 55 -1.65 -5.50 2.77
C LEU A 55 -2.45 -6.04 1.57
N ILE A 56 -3.72 -6.38 1.78
CA ILE A 56 -4.62 -6.88 0.71
C ILE A 56 -4.80 -5.80 -0.37
N LEU A 57 -5.01 -4.54 0.04
CA LEU A 57 -5.18 -3.43 -0.88
C LEU A 57 -3.93 -3.19 -1.73
N VAL A 58 -2.75 -3.18 -1.12
CA VAL A 58 -1.48 -2.99 -1.84
C VAL A 58 -1.25 -4.09 -2.87
N GLU A 59 -1.58 -5.35 -2.55
CA GLU A 59 -1.48 -6.45 -3.52
C GLU A 59 -2.40 -6.23 -4.73
N HIS A 60 -3.62 -5.76 -4.50
CA HIS A 60 -4.55 -5.39 -5.59
C HIS A 60 -4.07 -4.19 -6.40
N GLU A 61 -3.55 -3.15 -5.74
CA GLU A 61 -3.01 -1.94 -6.39
C GLU A 61 -1.83 -2.27 -7.31
N MET A 62 -0.98 -3.21 -6.94
CA MET A 62 0.11 -3.71 -7.79
C MET A 62 -0.45 -4.31 -9.09
N GLY A 63 -1.51 -5.12 -8.98
CA GLY A 63 -2.21 -5.70 -10.13
C GLY A 63 -2.83 -4.62 -11.02
N TRP A 64 -3.63 -3.73 -10.44
CA TRP A 64 -4.29 -2.65 -11.18
C TRP A 64 -3.32 -1.68 -11.85
N THR A 65 -2.17 -1.40 -11.23
CA THR A 65 -1.15 -0.54 -11.82
C THR A 65 -0.58 -1.14 -13.10
N LEU A 66 -0.30 -2.44 -13.10
CA LEU A 66 0.19 -3.16 -14.28
C LEU A 66 -0.89 -3.19 -15.38
N GLU A 67 -2.12 -3.54 -15.03
CA GLU A 67 -3.25 -3.55 -15.97
C GLU A 67 -3.52 -2.18 -16.57
N PHE A 68 -3.40 -1.11 -15.77
CA PHE A 68 -3.55 0.25 -16.26
C PHE A 68 -2.51 0.58 -17.35
N PHE A 69 -1.24 0.20 -17.16
CA PHE A 69 -0.22 0.46 -18.18
C PHE A 69 -0.45 -0.35 -19.46
N LEU A 70 -0.82 -1.63 -19.34
CA LEU A 70 -1.17 -2.45 -20.51
C LEU A 70 -2.39 -1.90 -21.25
N PHE A 71 -3.43 -1.50 -20.52
CA PHE A 71 -4.62 -0.84 -21.05
C PHE A 71 -4.28 0.47 -21.76
N LYS A 72 -3.36 1.28 -21.22
CA LYS A 72 -2.91 2.51 -21.88
C LYS A 72 -2.13 2.20 -23.15
N ALA A 73 -1.25 1.21 -23.14
CA ALA A 73 -0.53 0.77 -24.33
C ALA A 73 -1.49 0.32 -25.43
N SER A 74 -2.47 -0.53 -25.10
CA SER A 74 -3.49 -1.00 -26.05
C SER A 74 -4.36 0.14 -26.56
N THR A 75 -4.76 1.09 -25.69
CA THR A 75 -5.51 2.28 -26.09
C THR A 75 -4.78 3.10 -27.15
N TRP A 76 -3.47 3.29 -27.00
CA TRP A 76 -2.66 4.01 -28.00
C TRP A 76 -2.54 3.24 -29.33
N LEU A 77 -2.42 1.92 -29.27
CA LEU A 77 -2.42 1.07 -30.48
C LEU A 77 -3.79 1.08 -31.18
N THR A 78 -4.90 1.01 -30.44
CA THR A 78 -6.26 1.12 -31.00
C THR A 78 -6.48 2.46 -31.68
N ARG A 79 -5.93 3.55 -31.15
CA ARG A 79 -5.99 4.88 -31.78
C ARG A 79 -5.26 4.95 -33.12
N LEU A 80 -4.30 4.06 -33.37
CA LEU A 80 -3.61 3.97 -34.66
C LEU A 80 -4.51 3.36 -35.74
N THR A 81 -5.32 2.36 -35.39
CA THR A 81 -6.19 1.65 -36.35
C THR A 81 -7.50 2.39 -36.62
N SER A 82 -8.04 3.11 -35.64
CA SER A 82 -9.37 3.74 -35.71
C SER A 82 -9.42 5.10 -36.43
N ASN A 83 -8.29 5.66 -36.87
CA ASN A 83 -8.21 7.03 -37.42
C ASN A 83 -7.44 7.11 -38.76
N SER A 84 -7.53 6.04 -39.56
CA SER A 84 -6.74 5.82 -40.78
C SER A 84 -6.85 6.93 -41.83
N GLU A 85 -7.97 7.64 -41.92
CA GLU A 85 -8.22 8.60 -43.01
C GLU A 85 -7.74 10.05 -42.70
N ALA A 86 -7.45 10.37 -41.43
CA ALA A 86 -7.08 11.73 -41.00
C ALA A 86 -5.72 11.82 -40.27
N GLN A 87 -5.01 10.70 -40.05
CA GLN A 87 -3.74 10.69 -39.32
C GLN A 87 -2.54 10.96 -40.22
N THR A 88 -1.87 12.09 -39.99
CA THR A 88 -0.52 12.35 -40.47
C THR A 88 0.47 11.33 -39.90
N GLU A 89 1.54 11.06 -40.65
CA GLU A 89 2.61 10.13 -40.21
C GLU A 89 3.18 10.48 -38.83
N GLY A 90 3.25 11.78 -38.49
CA GLY A 90 3.67 12.23 -37.17
C GLY A 90 2.78 11.74 -36.03
N HIS A 91 1.44 11.71 -36.23
CA HIS A 91 0.52 11.19 -35.22
C HIS A 91 0.71 9.68 -35.00
N LYS A 92 0.95 8.92 -36.07
CA LYS A 92 1.23 7.48 -35.99
C LYS A 92 2.53 7.24 -35.22
N CYS A 93 3.61 7.92 -35.57
CA CYS A 93 4.89 7.83 -34.87
C CYS A 93 4.75 8.17 -33.37
N TYR A 94 4.00 9.22 -33.05
CA TYR A 94 3.76 9.59 -31.66
C TYR A 94 2.95 8.54 -30.90
N ALA A 95 1.87 8.02 -31.48
CA ALA A 95 1.05 6.98 -30.87
C ALA A 95 1.85 5.70 -30.61
N ILE A 96 2.67 5.27 -31.57
CA ILE A 96 3.59 4.12 -31.40
C ILE A 96 4.56 4.37 -30.25
N ARG A 97 5.17 5.56 -30.21
CA ARG A 97 6.09 5.93 -29.11
C ARG A 97 5.38 5.88 -27.75
N GLN A 98 4.15 6.37 -27.66
CA GLN A 98 3.37 6.32 -26.43
C GLN A 98 3.04 4.88 -26.02
N ALA A 99 2.59 4.04 -26.96
CA ALA A 99 2.32 2.64 -26.71
C ALA A 99 3.58 1.93 -26.17
N HIS A 100 4.72 2.14 -26.82
CA HIS A 100 6.01 1.57 -26.40
C HIS A 100 6.42 2.04 -25.00
N MET A 101 6.27 3.33 -24.69
CA MET A 101 6.56 3.86 -23.35
C MET A 101 5.74 3.16 -22.27
N TYR A 102 4.43 2.97 -22.48
CA TYR A 102 3.58 2.29 -21.51
C TYR A 102 3.90 0.79 -21.39
N GLN A 103 4.33 0.13 -22.47
CA GLN A 103 4.82 -1.25 -22.42
C GLN A 103 6.09 -1.37 -21.58
N GLU A 104 7.03 -0.43 -21.73
CA GLU A 104 8.26 -0.42 -20.92
C GLU A 104 7.96 -0.15 -19.44
N LEU A 105 7.03 0.76 -19.13
CA LEU A 105 6.55 0.96 -17.76
C LEU A 105 5.96 -0.32 -17.19
N ALA A 106 5.09 -1.01 -17.93
CA ALA A 106 4.49 -2.28 -17.48
C ALA A 106 5.56 -3.35 -17.19
N LYS A 107 6.56 -3.50 -18.07
CA LYS A 107 7.68 -4.44 -17.86
C LYS A 107 8.48 -4.09 -16.61
N HIS A 108 8.83 -2.81 -16.45
CA HIS A 108 9.61 -2.35 -15.30
C HIS A 108 8.84 -2.55 -13.98
N THR A 109 7.55 -2.20 -13.95
CA THR A 109 6.73 -2.39 -12.75
C THR A 109 6.51 -3.86 -12.44
N GLN A 110 6.27 -4.70 -13.44
CA GLN A 110 6.15 -6.15 -13.26
C GLN A 110 7.42 -6.73 -12.62
N ALA A 111 8.60 -6.38 -13.14
CA ALA A 111 9.87 -6.85 -12.60
C ALA A 111 10.09 -6.36 -11.15
N GLY A 112 9.76 -5.10 -10.87
CA GLY A 112 9.79 -4.54 -9.52
C GLY A 112 8.86 -5.27 -8.55
N PHE A 113 7.62 -5.54 -8.99
CA PHE A 113 6.59 -6.20 -8.19
C PHE A 113 6.92 -7.66 -7.88
N ILE A 114 7.41 -8.42 -8.87
CA ILE A 114 7.88 -9.80 -8.64
C ILE A 114 9.06 -9.82 -7.65
N LYS A 115 9.95 -8.83 -7.73
CA LYS A 115 11.09 -8.73 -6.81
C LYS A 115 10.64 -8.45 -5.36
N THR A 116 9.65 -7.59 -5.16
CA THR A 116 9.16 -7.22 -3.82
C THR A 116 8.17 -8.23 -3.24
N ASN A 117 7.31 -8.80 -4.09
CA ASN A 117 6.32 -9.79 -3.73
C ASN A 117 6.39 -10.98 -4.72
N PRO A 118 7.18 -12.03 -4.41
CA PRO A 118 7.36 -13.18 -5.31
C PRO A 118 6.08 -13.97 -5.64
N THR A 119 5.01 -13.81 -4.85
CA THR A 119 3.71 -14.45 -5.11
C THR A 119 2.83 -13.64 -6.07
N PHE A 120 3.23 -12.41 -6.40
CA PHE A 120 2.51 -11.54 -7.33
C PHE A 120 2.35 -12.22 -8.69
N ARG A 121 1.10 -12.34 -9.14
CA ARG A 121 0.77 -12.78 -10.50
C ARG A 121 -0.05 -11.68 -11.19
N PRO A 122 0.28 -11.36 -12.46
CA PRO A 122 -0.59 -10.52 -13.28
C PRO A 122 -1.98 -11.13 -13.38
N ILE A 123 -3.00 -10.29 -13.46
CA ILE A 123 -4.37 -10.73 -13.69
C ILE A 123 -4.45 -11.09 -15.17
N SER A 124 -4.57 -12.38 -15.49
CA SER A 124 -4.64 -12.90 -16.86
C SER A 124 -5.93 -12.56 -17.58
#